data_AF-A0A353UH89-F1
#
_entry.id   AF-A0A353UH89-F1
#
_cell.length_a   1.000
_cell.length_b   1.000
_cell.length_c   1.000
_cell.angle_alpha   90.00
_cell.angle_beta   90.00
_cell.angle_gamma   90.00
#
_symmetry.space_group_name_H-M   'P 1'
#
loop_
_entity.id
_entity.type
_entity.pdbx_description
1 polymer ?
#
loop_
_entity_poly.entity_id
_entity_poly.type
_entity_poly.pdbx_seq_one_letter_code
_entity_poly.pdbx_strand_id
1 'polypeptide(L)' 'NCKKYLVDDYDIFLVANDKYNIYPTIAENAGMRIVNQFKRPVLNRTEKDKGAYAEIIFHFKERE' A
#
# COMPACT_ATOMS: atom_id res chain seq x y z
N ASN A 1 -8.60 -6.13 14.26
CA ASN A 1 -7.35 -6.72 13.72
C ASN A 1 -7.73 -7.98 12.95
N CYS A 2 -7.55 -7.99 11.62
CA CYS A 2 -7.92 -9.11 10.74
C CYS A 2 -6.78 -10.13 10.51
N LYS A 3 -5.55 -9.84 10.98
CA LYS A 3 -4.36 -10.65 10.73
C LYS A 3 -4.56 -12.12 11.10
N LYS A 4 -5.25 -12.39 12.21
CA LYS A 4 -5.57 -13.74 12.72
C LYS A 4 -6.45 -14.61 11.81
N TYR A 5 -7.02 -14.04 10.76
CA TYR A 5 -7.86 -14.75 9.79
C TYR A 5 -7.16 -14.96 8.44
N LEU A 6 -5.94 -14.46 8.30
CA LEU A 6 -5.14 -14.67 7.10
C LEU A 6 -4.49 -16.05 7.16
N VAL A 7 -4.36 -16.69 6.01
CA VAL A 7 -3.55 -17.90 5.86
C VAL A 7 -2.08 -17.58 6.05
N ASP A 8 -1.27 -18.54 6.47
CA ASP A 8 0.18 -18.39 6.54
C ASP A 8 0.74 -18.00 5.16
N ASP A 9 1.78 -17.15 5.16
CA ASP A 9 2.41 -16.59 3.94
C ASP A 9 1.44 -15.86 2.99
N TYR A 10 0.45 -15.16 3.53
CA TYR A 10 -0.48 -14.35 2.73
C TYR A 10 0.21 -13.29 1.86
N ASP A 11 -0.44 -12.94 0.74
CA ASP A 11 -0.10 -11.77 -0.08
C ASP A 11 -1.22 -10.72 0.08
N ILE A 12 -0.90 -9.55 0.61
CA ILE A 12 -1.83 -8.40 0.64
C ILE A 12 -1.40 -7.37 -0.39
N PHE A 13 -2.26 -7.10 -1.36
CA PHE A 13 -2.09 -6.00 -2.30
C PHE A 13 -2.98 -4.83 -1.90
N LEU A 14 -2.35 -3.72 -1.53
CA LEU A 14 -3.04 -2.50 -1.12
C LEU A 14 -2.76 -1.39 -2.13
N VAL A 15 -3.81 -0.83 -2.72
CA VAL A 15 -3.69 0.31 -3.63
C VAL A 15 -4.07 1.57 -2.86
N ALA A 16 -3.14 2.52 -2.76
CA ALA A 16 -3.39 3.77 -2.07
C ALA A 16 -2.59 4.94 -2.66
N ASN A 17 -3.13 6.14 -2.52
CA ASN A 17 -2.35 7.35 -2.68
C ASN A 17 -1.58 7.62 -1.38
N ASP A 18 -0.26 7.49 -1.41
CA ASP A 18 0.59 7.71 -0.23
C ASP A 18 1.30 9.06 -0.28
N LYS A 19 0.54 10.14 -0.22
CA LYS A 19 1.07 11.52 -0.26
C LYS A 19 2.06 11.81 0.88
N TYR A 20 1.89 11.16 2.02
CA TYR A 20 2.63 11.45 3.26
C TYR A 20 3.59 10.34 3.68
N ASN A 21 3.80 9.33 2.83
CA ASN A 21 4.65 8.18 3.10
C ASN A 21 4.30 7.45 4.42
N ILE A 22 3.01 7.24 4.68
CA ILE A 22 2.50 6.66 5.94
C ILE A 22 2.45 5.14 5.93
N TYR A 23 2.38 4.51 4.75
CA TYR A 23 2.25 3.05 4.65
C TYR A 23 3.46 2.25 5.18
N PRO A 24 4.72 2.72 5.06
CA PRO A 24 5.85 2.08 5.73
C PRO A 24 5.65 1.96 7.25
N THR A 25 5.19 3.04 7.91
CA THR A 25 4.92 3.03 9.36
C THR A 25 3.73 2.13 9.71
N ILE A 26 2.68 2.11 8.87
CA ILE A 26 1.55 1.20 9.05
C ILE A 26 2.00 -0.27 8.97
N ALA A 27 2.87 -0.60 8.01
CA ALA A 27 3.41 -1.96 7.87
C ALA A 27 4.16 -2.39 9.14
N GLU A 28 5.03 -1.52 9.65
CA GLU A 28 5.77 -1.77 10.89
C GLU A 28 4.84 -1.99 12.07
N ASN A 29 3.89 -1.08 12.30
CA ASN A 29 2.92 -1.16 13.40
C ASN A 29 2.01 -2.40 13.31
N ALA A 30 1.77 -2.91 12.09
CA ALA A 30 0.96 -4.11 11.86
C ALA A 30 1.75 -5.42 12.00
N GLY A 31 3.07 -5.36 12.25
CA GLY A 31 3.93 -6.54 12.23
C GLY A 31 3.97 -7.19 10.84
N MET A 32 4.06 -6.35 9.82
CA MET A 32 4.14 -6.70 8.40
C MET A 32 5.32 -5.97 7.75
N ARG A 33 5.59 -6.29 6.48
CA ARG A 33 6.60 -5.60 5.67
C ARG A 33 6.09 -5.39 4.25
N ILE A 34 6.53 -4.30 3.64
CA ILE A 34 6.27 -4.03 2.22
C ILE A 34 7.43 -4.64 1.43
N VAL A 35 7.14 -5.65 0.60
CA VAL A 35 8.17 -6.37 -0.16
C VAL A 35 8.31 -5.86 -1.58
N ASN A 36 7.25 -5.30 -2.16
CA ASN A 36 7.26 -4.64 -3.46
C ASN A 36 6.38 -3.38 -3.44
N GLN A 37 6.73 -2.41 -4.28
CA GLN A 37 5.93 -1.21 -4.54
C GLN A 37 5.85 -0.95 -6.04
N PHE A 38 4.65 -0.74 -6.56
CA PHE A 38 4.43 -0.43 -7.96
C PHE A 38 3.70 0.90 -8.08
N LYS A 39 4.16 1.78 -8.98
CA LYS A 39 3.46 3.04 -9.25
C LYS A 39 2.47 2.84 -10.38
N ARG A 40 1.21 3.20 -10.14
CA ARG A 40 0.15 3.19 -11.14
C ARG A 40 -0.18 4.63 -11.55
N PRO A 41 -0.02 5.00 -12.84
CA PRO A 41 -0.48 6.29 -13.31
C PRO A 41 -2.01 6.33 -13.34
N VAL A 42 -2.61 7.40 -12.82
CA VAL A 42 -4.06 7.64 -12.89
C VAL A 42 -4.32 8.73 -13.92
N LEU A 43 -4.83 8.33 -15.08
CA LEU A 43 -5.00 9.22 -16.24
C LEU A 43 -6.34 9.98 -16.22
N ASN A 44 -7.38 9.39 -15.63
CA ASN A 44 -8.73 9.95 -15.62
C ASN A 44 -9.12 10.35 -14.20
N ARG A 45 -9.00 11.64 -13.88
CA ARG A 45 -9.41 12.20 -12.59
C ARG A 45 -10.25 13.45 -12.77
N THR A 46 -11.23 13.63 -11.88
CA THR A 46 -12.09 14.83 -11.82
C THR A 46 -11.49 15.94 -10.94
N GLU A 47 -10.38 15.66 -10.24
CA GLU A 47 -9.68 16.66 -9.42
C GLU A 47 -9.05 17.76 -10.27
N LYS A 48 -9.34 19.02 -9.93
CA LYS A 48 -8.81 20.23 -10.60
C LYS A 48 -7.30 20.40 -10.47
N ASP A 49 -6.68 19.75 -9.48
CA ASP A 49 -5.24 19.84 -9.27
C ASP A 49 -4.50 19.13 -10.42
N LYS A 50 -3.34 19.63 -10.83
CA LYS A 50 -2.49 19.05 -11.89
C LYS A 50 -1.25 18.34 -11.35
N GLY A 51 -1.05 18.33 -10.02
CA GLY A 51 0.04 17.60 -9.39
C GLY A 51 0.03 16.12 -9.77
N ALA A 52 1.21 15.50 -9.90
CA ALA A 52 1.32 14.09 -10.25
C ALA A 52 0.59 13.22 -9.21
N TYR A 53 -0.54 12.62 -9.62
CA TYR A 53 -1.29 11.69 -8.79
C TYR A 53 -0.86 10.28 -9.20
N ALA A 54 -0.07 9.64 -8.35
CA ALA A 54 0.29 8.24 -8.51
C ALA A 54 -0.32 7.47 -7.34
N GLU A 55 -1.11 6.45 -7.65
CA GLU A 55 -1.41 5.42 -6.68
C GLU A 55 -0.19 4.50 -6.59
N ILE A 56 0.09 4.03 -5.39
CA ILE A 56 1.10 3.00 -5.13
C ILE A 56 0.35 1.71 -4.82
N ILE A 57 0.71 0.64 -5.50
CA ILE A 57 0.33 -0.72 -5.16
C ILE A 57 1.42 -1.25 -4.24
N PHE A 58 1.07 -1.43 -2.98
CA PHE A 58 1.93 -2.01 -1.97
C PHE A 58 1.68 -3.50 -1.88
N HIS A 59 2.74 -4.30 -1.93
CA HIS A 59 2.68 -5.72 -1.61
C HIS A 59 3.16 -5.92 -0.18
N PHE A 60 2.23 -6.25 0.71
CA PHE A 60 2.49 -6.57 2.12
C PHE A 60 2.62 -8.08 2.31
N LYS A 61 3.63 -8.47 3.10
CA LYS A 61 3.86 -9.83 3.63
C LYS A 61 4.00 -9.77 5.14
N GLU A 62 3.89 -10.92 5.78
CA GLU A 62 4.26 -11.04 7.19
C GLU A 62 5.75 -10.69 7.42
N ARG A 63 6.03 -10.09 8.57
CA ARG A 63 7.39 -9.82 9.04
C ARG A 63 7.89 -11.08 9.75
N GLU A 64 9.00 -11.63 9.26
CA GLU A 64 9.75 -12.72 9.91
C GLU A 64 10.25 -12.30 11.30
#